data_AF-A0AA89BYF3-F1
#
_entry.id   AF-A0AA89BYF3-F1
#
_cell.length_a   1.000
_cell.length_b   1.000
_cell.length_c   1.000
_cell.angle_alpha   90.00
_cell.angle_beta   90.00
_cell.angle_gamma   90.00
#
_symmetry.space_group_name_H-M   'P 1'
#
loop_
_entity.id
_entity.type
_entity.pdbx_description
1 polymer ?
#
loop_
_entity_poly.entity_id
_entity_poly.type
_entity_poly.pdbx_seq_one_letter_code
_entity_poly.pdbx_strand_id
1 'polypeptide(L)'
;LPSSLEVSDGRSNKGVRIMTDKPVSVYAFEISGCCIGEAFNVLPEKFLGTNYIVQTTKPRFNAFLSIVGTRSRTQVSVHLKSSRSVSFQSITYHDGDIIAFMVDEMETVEILSKADLTGTTISSNHPIAVLSGNTCGLVSSSSACNQLIEYLQPTSKCGKSFILPPFQGGNSNKKFLTVVGTVNGTKFERHTVLLLLKTCV
;
A
#
# COMPACT_ATOMS: atom_id res chain seq x y z
N LEU A 1 -3.76 16.69 -2.50
CA LEU A 1 -4.57 16.45 -3.72
C LEU A 1 -5.94 17.13 -3.54
N PRO A 2 -6.61 17.65 -4.58
CA PRO A 2 -7.97 18.15 -4.43
C PRO A 2 -8.89 17.03 -3.90
N SER A 3 -9.84 17.36 -3.02
CA SER A 3 -10.79 16.38 -2.44
C SER A 3 -11.60 15.62 -3.49
N SER A 4 -11.70 16.16 -4.71
CA SER A 4 -12.26 15.46 -5.86
C SER A 4 -11.51 14.18 -6.25
N LEU A 5 -10.27 13.97 -5.80
CA LEU A 5 -9.46 12.77 -6.04
C LEU A 5 -9.48 11.76 -4.88
N GLU A 6 -10.14 12.09 -3.76
CA GLU A 6 -10.32 11.15 -2.65
C GLU A 6 -11.30 10.05 -3.05
N VAL A 7 -10.94 8.80 -2.76
CA VAL A 7 -11.86 7.66 -2.85
C VAL A 7 -12.35 7.39 -1.44
N SER A 8 -13.65 7.18 -1.29
CA SER A 8 -14.24 6.73 -0.05
C SER A 8 -14.88 5.38 -0.34
N ASP A 9 -14.21 4.29 0.03
CA ASP A 9 -14.71 2.90 0.04
C ASP A 9 -15.52 2.46 -1.20
N GLY A 10 -14.95 1.56 -2.01
CA GLY A 10 -15.61 1.05 -3.21
C GLY A 10 -14.93 1.50 -4.49
N ARG A 11 -15.67 2.08 -5.44
CA ARG A 11 -15.18 2.33 -6.80
C ARG A 11 -15.31 3.80 -7.20
N SER A 12 -14.36 4.30 -7.98
CA SER A 12 -14.43 5.64 -8.57
C SER A 12 -13.56 5.76 -9.82
N ASN A 13 -13.90 6.68 -10.73
CA ASN A 13 -13.08 6.98 -11.92
C ASN A 13 -12.14 8.16 -11.65
N LYS A 14 -11.22 7.97 -10.70
CA LYS A 14 -10.34 9.05 -10.18
C LYS A 14 -8.85 8.77 -10.37
N GLY A 15 -8.48 7.74 -11.13
CA GLY A 15 -7.10 7.50 -11.53
C GLY A 15 -6.53 8.69 -12.31
N VAL A 16 -5.24 8.98 -12.10
CA VAL A 16 -4.54 10.08 -12.78
C VAL A 16 -3.35 9.51 -13.55
N ARG A 17 -3.30 9.76 -14.86
CA ARG A 17 -2.13 9.47 -15.70
C ARG A 17 -1.33 10.75 -15.95
N ILE A 18 -0.04 10.71 -15.64
CA ILE A 18 0.91 11.80 -15.89
C ILE A 18 1.79 11.40 -17.08
N MET A 19 1.84 12.25 -18.11
CA MET A 19 2.66 12.03 -19.30
C MET A 19 3.70 13.13 -19.44
N THR A 20 4.93 12.74 -19.75
CA THR A 20 6.08 13.64 -19.94
C THR A 20 6.86 13.19 -21.17
N ASP A 21 7.52 14.13 -21.85
CA ASP A 21 8.36 13.89 -23.01
C ASP A 21 9.78 13.41 -22.63
N LYS A 22 10.18 13.64 -21.38
CA LYS A 22 11.49 13.27 -20.81
C LYS A 22 11.32 12.52 -19.49
N PRO A 23 12.29 11.69 -19.09
CA PRO A 23 12.24 11.01 -17.81
C PRO A 23 12.16 12.00 -16.63
N VAL A 24 11.17 11.80 -15.75
CA VAL A 24 10.98 12.56 -14.52
C VAL A 24 10.77 11.63 -13.34
N SER A 25 11.02 12.14 -12.13
CA SER A 25 10.58 11.52 -10.88
C SER A 25 9.31 12.23 -10.40
N VAL A 26 8.28 11.46 -10.06
CA VAL A 26 7.00 12.00 -9.58
C VAL A 26 6.82 11.64 -8.11
N TYR A 27 6.49 12.65 -7.32
CA TYR A 27 6.20 12.52 -5.90
C TYR A 27 4.78 13.03 -5.65
N ALA A 28 3.99 12.23 -4.96
CA ALA A 28 2.67 12.62 -4.49
C ALA A 28 2.76 12.99 -3.01
N PHE A 29 2.09 14.08 -2.65
CA PHE A 29 1.98 14.56 -1.28
C PHE A 29 0.52 14.67 -0.89
N GLU A 30 0.17 14.02 0.22
CA GLU A 30 -1.10 14.20 0.89
C GLU A 30 -0.87 15.00 2.17
N ILE A 31 -1.71 16.01 2.41
CA ILE A 31 -1.71 16.79 3.64
C ILE A 31 -3.14 16.81 4.15
N SER A 32 -3.33 16.34 5.38
CA SER A 32 -4.61 16.34 6.07
C SER A 32 -4.56 17.31 7.26
N GLY A 33 -5.40 18.34 7.22
CA GLY A 33 -5.42 19.39 8.23
C GLY A 33 -4.15 20.24 8.27
N CYS A 34 -3.82 20.79 9.44
CA CYS A 34 -2.71 21.75 9.57
C CYS A 34 -1.32 21.12 9.54
N CYS A 35 -1.22 19.81 9.83
CA CYS A 35 -0.01 19.30 10.47
C CYS A 35 0.29 17.81 10.19
N ILE A 36 -0.54 17.11 9.42
CA ILE A 36 -0.31 15.70 9.05
C ILE A 36 -0.06 15.67 7.54
N GLY A 37 1.05 15.08 7.13
CA GLY A 37 1.32 14.88 5.72
C GLY A 37 2.14 13.63 5.47
N GLU A 38 1.85 12.98 4.34
CA GLU A 38 2.54 11.79 3.86
C GLU A 38 2.92 11.98 2.40
N ALA A 39 4.00 11.33 2.00
CA ALA A 39 4.51 11.43 0.65
C ALA A 39 4.95 10.07 0.14
N PHE A 40 4.65 9.78 -1.13
CA PHE A 40 5.11 8.56 -1.77
C PHE A 40 5.69 8.84 -3.16
N ASN A 41 6.60 7.96 -3.56
CA ASN A 41 7.15 7.97 -4.91
C ASN A 41 6.16 7.28 -5.85
N VAL A 42 5.73 7.97 -6.90
CA VAL A 42 4.86 7.37 -7.91
C VAL A 42 5.72 6.57 -8.88
N LEU A 43 5.39 5.28 -9.06
CA LEU A 43 6.13 4.42 -9.98
C LEU A 43 5.74 4.73 -11.44
N PRO A 44 6.72 4.86 -12.34
CA PRO A 44 6.46 4.85 -13.78
C PRO A 44 5.67 3.62 -14.22
N GLU A 45 4.73 3.79 -15.16
CA GLU A 45 3.84 2.73 -15.65
C GLU A 45 4.57 1.46 -16.09
N LYS A 46 5.76 1.59 -16.71
CA LYS A 46 6.62 0.48 -17.13
C LYS A 46 7.17 -0.40 -15.99
N PHE A 47 7.10 0.07 -14.75
CA PHE A 47 7.57 -0.64 -13.57
C PHE A 47 6.43 -1.29 -12.79
N LEU A 48 5.17 -1.04 -13.16
CA LEU A 48 4.02 -1.73 -12.60
C LEU A 48 4.03 -3.21 -13.01
N GLY A 49 3.42 -4.04 -12.17
CA GLY A 49 3.30 -5.47 -12.38
C GLY A 49 1.91 -5.97 -12.05
N THR A 50 1.79 -7.28 -11.97
CA THR A 50 0.52 -7.98 -11.79
C THR A 50 0.35 -8.61 -10.42
N ASN A 51 1.42 -8.68 -9.62
CA ASN A 51 1.43 -9.34 -8.32
C ASN A 51 2.00 -8.41 -7.26
N TYR A 52 1.30 -8.27 -6.14
CA TYR A 52 1.69 -7.38 -5.04
C TYR A 52 1.45 -8.06 -3.69
N ILE A 53 2.19 -7.62 -2.67
CA ILE A 53 1.90 -7.95 -1.28
C ILE A 53 1.62 -6.64 -0.56
N VAL A 54 0.48 -6.60 0.13
CA VAL A 54 0.03 -5.46 0.91
C VAL A 54 0.79 -5.43 2.23
N GLN A 55 1.19 -4.24 2.63
CA GLN A 55 1.75 -3.96 3.95
C GLN A 55 1.03 -2.77 4.56
N THR A 56 0.52 -2.98 5.77
CA THR A 56 -0.07 -1.95 6.60
C THR A 56 0.47 -2.08 8.02
N THR A 57 -0.15 -1.40 8.98
CA THR A 57 0.04 -1.69 10.40
C THR A 57 -1.30 -1.75 11.10
N LYS A 58 -1.31 -2.00 12.42
CA LYS A 58 -2.52 -1.93 13.23
C LYS A 58 -3.17 -0.54 13.09
N PRO A 59 -4.36 -0.45 12.46
CA PRO A 59 -5.04 0.84 12.33
C PRO A 59 -5.72 1.22 13.64
N ARG A 60 -5.79 2.53 13.91
CA ARG A 60 -6.77 3.09 14.85
C ARG A 60 -8.11 3.34 14.17
N PHE A 61 -8.11 3.73 12.88
CA PHE A 61 -9.34 3.90 12.09
C PHE A 61 -9.46 2.85 10.99
N ASN A 62 -8.76 3.01 9.87
CA ASN A 62 -8.77 2.04 8.77
C ASN A 62 -7.34 1.77 8.27
N ALA A 63 -7.06 0.51 7.98
CA ALA A 63 -6.08 0.11 6.98
C ALA A 63 -6.78 0.13 5.61
N PHE A 64 -6.03 0.31 4.53
CA PHE A 64 -6.58 0.31 3.19
C PHE A 64 -5.61 -0.29 2.18
N LEU A 65 -6.20 -0.75 1.07
CA LEU A 65 -5.51 -0.91 -0.21
C LEU A 65 -6.36 -0.24 -1.28
N SER A 66 -5.70 0.36 -2.27
CA SER A 66 -6.35 1.04 -3.38
C SER A 66 -5.66 0.64 -4.68
N ILE A 67 -6.45 0.23 -5.67
CA ILE A 67 -6.00 -0.37 -6.92
C ILE A 67 -6.49 0.46 -8.08
N VAL A 68 -5.60 0.87 -8.98
CA VAL A 68 -5.95 1.56 -10.22
C VAL A 68 -5.65 0.67 -11.42
N GLY A 69 -6.65 0.48 -12.28
CA GLY A 69 -6.49 -0.25 -13.54
C GLY A 69 -5.67 0.54 -14.55
N THR A 70 -4.68 -0.08 -15.19
CA THR A 70 -3.94 0.53 -16.31
C THR A 70 -4.57 0.23 -17.68
N ARG A 71 -5.49 -0.75 -17.71
CA ARG A 71 -6.19 -1.23 -18.90
C ARG A 71 -7.62 -1.60 -18.55
N SER A 72 -8.52 -1.43 -19.51
CA SER A 72 -9.91 -1.86 -19.37
C SER A 72 -10.02 -3.38 -19.17
N ARG A 73 -11.03 -3.79 -18.43
CA ARG A 73 -11.34 -5.20 -18.14
C ARG A 73 -10.16 -5.95 -17.52
N THR A 74 -9.44 -5.32 -16.61
CA THR A 74 -8.40 -5.97 -15.82
C THR A 74 -9.07 -6.79 -14.72
N GLN A 75 -8.84 -8.10 -14.71
CA GLN A 75 -9.32 -8.98 -13.65
C GLN A 75 -8.33 -8.93 -12.49
N VAL A 76 -8.84 -8.70 -11.28
CA VAL A 76 -8.07 -8.60 -10.04
C VAL A 76 -8.61 -9.59 -9.02
N SER A 77 -7.69 -10.29 -8.34
CA SER A 77 -7.99 -11.18 -7.22
C SER A 77 -7.16 -10.75 -6.00
N VAL A 78 -7.85 -10.42 -4.91
CA VAL A 78 -7.24 -10.06 -3.62
C VAL A 78 -7.44 -11.22 -2.66
N HIS A 79 -6.37 -11.91 -2.31
CA HIS A 79 -6.37 -12.97 -1.29
C HIS A 79 -6.19 -12.32 0.08
N LEU A 80 -7.29 -12.22 0.82
CA LEU A 80 -7.37 -11.41 2.02
C LEU A 80 -6.60 -12.04 3.18
N LYS A 81 -5.74 -11.25 3.83
CA LYS A 81 -5.16 -11.55 5.13
C LYS A 81 -5.65 -10.51 6.13
N SER A 82 -6.46 -10.92 7.11
CA SER A 82 -6.96 -10.01 8.13
C SER A 82 -7.49 -10.73 9.36
N SER A 83 -7.35 -10.11 10.54
CA SER A 83 -7.89 -10.66 11.80
C SER A 83 -9.36 -10.31 12.05
N ARG A 84 -9.95 -9.48 11.18
CA ARG A 84 -11.36 -9.08 11.21
C ARG A 84 -11.95 -9.22 9.82
N SER A 85 -13.27 -9.35 9.75
CA SER A 85 -13.96 -9.32 8.47
C SER A 85 -13.82 -7.96 7.78
N VAL A 86 -13.83 -8.01 6.44
CA VAL A 86 -13.77 -6.86 5.54
C VAL A 86 -15.03 -6.87 4.71
N SER A 87 -15.71 -5.72 4.65
CA SER A 87 -16.88 -5.56 3.79
C SER A 87 -16.46 -4.85 2.51
N PHE A 88 -16.87 -5.38 1.36
CA PHE A 88 -16.65 -4.76 0.06
C PHE A 88 -17.88 -5.00 -0.82
N GLN A 89 -18.45 -3.93 -1.38
CA GLN A 89 -19.66 -3.99 -2.21
C GLN A 89 -20.81 -4.79 -1.55
N SER A 90 -21.07 -4.53 -0.27
CA SER A 90 -22.11 -5.21 0.53
C SER A 90 -21.89 -6.71 0.77
N ILE A 91 -20.72 -7.26 0.40
CA ILE A 91 -20.33 -8.64 0.70
C ILE A 91 -19.30 -8.60 1.84
N THR A 92 -19.43 -9.52 2.80
CA THR A 92 -18.51 -9.66 3.92
C THR A 92 -17.55 -10.82 3.66
N TYR A 93 -16.25 -10.51 3.70
CA TYR A 93 -15.14 -11.43 3.50
C TYR A 93 -14.35 -11.63 4.81
N HIS A 94 -13.76 -12.80 4.97
CA HIS A 94 -12.98 -13.22 6.12
C HIS A 94 -11.54 -13.56 5.73
N ASP A 95 -10.69 -13.86 6.71
CA ASP A 95 -9.30 -14.28 6.47
C ASP A 95 -9.25 -15.48 5.51
N GLY A 96 -8.44 -15.37 4.46
CA GLY A 96 -8.28 -16.40 3.44
C GLY A 96 -9.28 -16.32 2.27
N ASP A 97 -10.34 -15.52 2.36
CA ASP A 97 -11.27 -15.32 1.26
C ASP A 97 -10.62 -14.57 0.08
N ILE A 98 -11.18 -14.76 -1.11
CA ILE A 98 -10.75 -14.07 -2.33
C ILE A 98 -11.81 -13.03 -2.71
N ILE A 99 -11.41 -11.77 -2.74
CA ILE A 99 -12.20 -10.68 -3.30
C ILE A 99 -11.80 -10.54 -4.77
N ALA A 100 -12.68 -10.94 -5.69
CA ALA A 100 -12.45 -10.89 -7.13
C ALA A 100 -13.35 -9.85 -7.80
N PHE A 101 -12.77 -9.02 -8.66
CA PHE A 101 -13.49 -7.99 -9.40
C PHE A 101 -12.78 -7.61 -10.69
N MET A 102 -13.48 -6.87 -11.55
CA MET A 102 -12.92 -6.23 -12.73
C MET A 102 -12.65 -4.76 -12.41
N VAL A 103 -11.54 -4.22 -12.93
CA VAL A 103 -11.23 -2.79 -12.89
C VAL A 103 -10.93 -2.30 -14.30
N ASP A 104 -11.50 -1.15 -14.65
CA ASP A 104 -11.26 -0.51 -15.94
C ASP A 104 -10.08 0.47 -15.91
N GLU A 105 -9.65 0.95 -17.07
CA GLU A 105 -8.55 1.92 -17.17
C GLU A 105 -8.88 3.21 -16.41
N MET A 106 -7.98 3.61 -15.51
CA MET A 106 -8.11 4.76 -14.59
C MET A 106 -9.27 4.66 -13.60
N GLU A 107 -9.94 3.51 -13.53
CA GLU A 107 -10.83 3.22 -12.43
C GLU A 107 -10.01 2.83 -11.20
N THR A 108 -10.42 3.34 -10.04
CA THR A 108 -9.86 3.06 -8.74
C THR A 108 -10.84 2.21 -7.93
N VAL A 109 -10.34 1.13 -7.33
CA VAL A 109 -11.05 0.31 -6.35
C VAL A 109 -10.34 0.38 -5.02
N GLU A 110 -11.04 0.78 -3.97
CA GLU A 110 -10.53 0.87 -2.60
C GLU A 110 -11.23 -0.14 -1.69
N ILE A 111 -10.44 -0.80 -0.84
CA ILE A 111 -10.91 -1.72 0.19
C ILE A 111 -10.39 -1.23 1.53
N LEU A 112 -11.30 -1.02 2.48
CA LEU A 112 -11.00 -0.59 3.84
C LEU A 112 -11.12 -1.74 4.84
N SER A 113 -10.26 -1.75 5.86
CA SER A 113 -10.32 -2.71 6.97
C SER A 113 -10.10 -2.06 8.32
N LYS A 114 -10.82 -2.55 9.34
CA LYS A 114 -10.58 -2.21 10.76
C LYS A 114 -9.43 -3.01 11.38
N ALA A 115 -8.77 -3.87 10.60
CA ALA A 115 -7.62 -4.67 11.01
C ALA A 115 -6.45 -4.46 10.05
N ASP A 116 -5.27 -4.91 10.46
CA ASP A 116 -4.09 -4.98 9.61
C ASP A 116 -4.36 -5.89 8.40
N LEU A 117 -3.91 -5.45 7.22
CA LEU A 117 -4.00 -6.14 5.94
C LEU A 117 -2.65 -6.72 5.49
N THR A 118 -1.60 -6.60 6.31
CA THR A 118 -0.27 -7.11 5.99
C THR A 118 -0.30 -8.58 5.61
N GLY A 119 0.29 -8.90 4.46
CA GLY A 119 0.30 -10.26 3.90
C GLY A 119 -0.87 -10.58 2.97
N THR A 120 -1.84 -9.66 2.80
CA THR A 120 -2.82 -9.74 1.71
C THR A 120 -2.07 -9.72 0.38
N THR A 121 -2.38 -10.66 -0.52
CA THR A 121 -1.76 -10.69 -1.84
C THR A 121 -2.75 -10.27 -2.91
N ILE A 122 -2.26 -9.58 -3.91
CA ILE A 122 -3.05 -9.10 -5.05
C ILE A 122 -2.45 -9.72 -6.30
N SER A 123 -3.29 -10.30 -7.15
CA SER A 123 -2.92 -10.79 -8.48
C SER A 123 -3.86 -10.22 -9.54
N SER A 124 -3.38 -10.08 -10.76
CA SER A 124 -4.15 -9.53 -11.87
C SER A 124 -3.67 -10.03 -13.24
N ASN A 125 -4.53 -9.94 -14.25
CA ASN A 125 -4.19 -10.34 -15.62
C ASN A 125 -3.47 -9.24 -16.45
N HIS A 126 -3.48 -7.99 -15.97
CA HIS A 126 -2.78 -6.85 -16.56
C HIS A 126 -2.14 -6.01 -15.46
N PRO A 127 -1.10 -5.21 -15.76
CA PRO A 127 -0.49 -4.35 -14.77
C PRO A 127 -1.50 -3.44 -14.08
N ILE A 128 -1.36 -3.27 -12.77
CA ILE A 128 -2.18 -2.38 -11.94
C ILE A 128 -1.25 -1.51 -11.10
N ALA A 129 -1.73 -0.32 -10.71
CA ALA A 129 -1.09 0.48 -9.68
C ALA A 129 -1.74 0.15 -8.32
N VAL A 130 -0.94 0.06 -7.26
CA VAL A 130 -1.44 -0.28 -5.93
C VAL A 130 -0.87 0.67 -4.89
N LEU A 131 -1.76 1.30 -4.12
CA LEU A 131 -1.43 1.95 -2.86
C LEU A 131 -1.88 1.07 -1.70
N SER A 132 -1.14 1.08 -0.60
CA SER A 132 -1.66 0.58 0.67
C SER A 132 -1.20 1.43 1.84
N GLY A 133 -1.92 1.30 2.95
CA GLY A 133 -1.54 2.04 4.14
C GLY A 133 -2.59 2.08 5.22
N ASN A 134 -2.54 3.15 6.01
CA ASN A 134 -3.43 3.41 7.13
C ASN A 134 -3.87 4.87 7.07
N THR A 135 -5.19 5.08 7.13
CA THR A 135 -5.76 6.44 7.36
C THR A 135 -5.35 7.01 8.72
N CYS A 136 -5.00 6.13 9.67
CA CYS A 136 -4.54 6.47 11.00
C CYS A 136 -3.89 5.22 11.60
N GLY A 137 -2.57 5.10 11.45
CA GLY A 137 -1.74 4.00 11.95
C GLY A 137 -1.08 4.34 13.29
N LEU A 138 -1.06 3.36 14.20
CA LEU A 138 -0.43 3.49 15.51
C LEU A 138 1.02 3.01 15.44
N VAL A 139 1.92 3.92 15.08
CA VAL A 139 3.35 3.62 14.90
C VAL A 139 4.14 3.75 16.22
N SER A 140 3.61 4.52 17.18
CA SER A 140 4.19 4.70 18.51
C SER A 140 3.18 4.37 19.60
N SER A 141 3.64 4.30 20.85
CA SER A 141 2.76 4.10 22.02
C SER A 141 1.94 5.34 22.40
N SER A 142 1.97 6.40 21.59
CA SER A 142 1.15 7.60 21.79
C SER A 142 -0.27 7.40 21.25
N SER A 143 -1.21 8.21 21.72
CA SER A 143 -2.57 8.26 21.16
C SER A 143 -2.61 8.96 19.80
N ALA A 144 -1.56 9.71 19.42
CA ALA A 144 -1.45 10.28 18.09
C ALA A 144 -1.15 9.18 17.06
N CYS A 145 -1.87 9.21 15.95
CA CYS A 145 -1.62 8.35 14.80
C CYS A 145 -1.14 9.18 13.62
N ASN A 146 -0.41 8.54 12.73
CA ASN A 146 -0.02 9.11 11.45
C ASN A 146 -0.86 8.48 10.34
N GLN A 147 -1.16 9.23 9.30
CA GLN A 147 -1.45 8.61 8.01
C GLN A 147 -0.20 7.86 7.57
N LEU A 148 -0.35 6.74 6.89
CA LEU A 148 0.74 5.97 6.33
C LEU A 148 0.30 5.56 4.93
N ILE A 149 1.07 5.87 3.92
CA ILE A 149 0.71 5.61 2.53
C ILE A 149 1.96 5.20 1.76
N GLU A 150 1.89 4.09 1.05
CA GLU A 150 2.98 3.65 0.18
C GLU A 150 2.45 3.23 -1.18
N TYR A 151 3.20 3.57 -2.24
CA TYR A 151 3.00 3.05 -3.58
C TYR A 151 3.76 1.74 -3.73
N LEU A 152 3.03 0.63 -3.77
CA LEU A 152 3.64 -0.68 -3.68
C LEU A 152 4.40 -1.04 -4.95
N GLN A 153 5.58 -1.63 -4.75
CA GLN A 153 6.32 -2.29 -5.81
C GLN A 153 5.72 -3.68 -6.08
N PRO A 154 5.66 -4.12 -7.35
CA PRO A 154 5.24 -5.47 -7.66
C PRO A 154 6.29 -6.48 -7.17
N THR A 155 5.85 -7.69 -6.85
CA THR A 155 6.71 -8.73 -6.27
C THR A 155 7.86 -9.15 -7.18
N SER A 156 7.72 -8.96 -8.49
CA SER A 156 8.76 -9.19 -9.49
C SER A 156 9.95 -8.23 -9.39
N LYS A 157 9.83 -7.16 -8.60
CA LYS A 157 10.89 -6.16 -8.37
C LYS A 157 11.55 -6.29 -7.00
N CYS A 158 11.13 -7.23 -6.16
CA CYS A 158 11.71 -7.43 -4.84
C CYS A 158 13.16 -7.93 -4.94
N GLY A 159 14.08 -7.15 -4.36
CA GLY A 159 15.48 -7.55 -4.17
C GLY A 159 15.68 -8.56 -3.03
N LYS A 160 16.90 -9.10 -2.96
CA LYS A 160 17.35 -10.03 -1.89
C LYS A 160 18.37 -9.41 -0.94
N SER A 161 18.95 -8.27 -1.30
CA SER A 161 19.99 -7.59 -0.53
C SER A 161 19.75 -6.08 -0.57
N PHE A 162 19.85 -5.45 0.60
CA PHE A 162 19.52 -4.04 0.80
C PHE A 162 20.56 -3.38 1.70
N ILE A 163 20.97 -2.16 1.33
CA ILE A 163 21.86 -1.32 2.14
C ILE A 163 21.04 -0.15 2.65
N LEU A 164 21.11 0.08 3.96
CA LEU A 164 20.35 1.09 4.67
C LEU A 164 21.32 2.05 5.37
N PRO A 165 21.31 3.36 5.07
CA PRO A 165 22.11 4.32 5.80
C PRO A 165 21.63 4.48 7.25
N PRO A 166 22.52 4.88 8.19
CA PRO A 166 22.12 5.10 9.57
C PRO A 166 21.12 6.27 9.68
N PHE A 167 20.20 6.15 10.63
CA PHE A 167 19.24 7.20 10.95
C PHE A 167 19.95 8.32 11.69
N GLN A 168 19.55 9.57 11.42
CA GLN A 168 20.00 10.69 12.23
C GLN A 168 19.62 10.48 13.71
N GLY A 169 20.54 10.80 14.61
CA GLY A 169 20.40 10.62 16.04
C GLY A 169 19.46 11.65 16.64
N GLY A 170 18.37 11.20 17.24
CA GLY A 170 17.48 11.99 18.09
C GLY A 170 16.98 11.11 19.23
N ASN A 171 16.62 11.71 20.37
CA ASN A 171 16.27 11.06 21.64
C ASN A 171 14.99 10.19 21.62
N SER A 172 14.53 9.75 20.45
CA SER A 172 13.37 8.87 20.27
C SER A 172 13.77 7.39 20.30
N ASN A 173 13.43 6.70 21.38
CA ASN A 173 13.90 5.35 21.72
C ASN A 173 13.24 4.18 20.97
N LYS A 174 12.59 4.38 19.81
CA LYS A 174 11.90 3.27 19.11
C LYS A 174 11.98 3.42 17.58
N LYS A 175 12.70 2.50 16.94
CA LYS A 175 12.83 2.33 15.47
C LYS A 175 12.44 0.86 15.16
N PHE A 176 11.56 0.56 14.19
CA PHE A 176 10.94 -0.78 14.02
C PHE A 176 10.95 -1.40 12.60
N LEU A 177 11.81 -2.35 12.23
CA LEU A 177 11.80 -2.88 10.83
C LEU A 177 10.75 -3.93 10.60
N THR A 178 9.83 -3.62 9.69
CA THR A 178 8.92 -4.59 9.10
C THR A 178 9.51 -5.01 7.76
N VAL A 179 9.88 -6.28 7.66
CA VAL A 179 10.25 -6.91 6.40
C VAL A 179 9.17 -7.92 6.06
N VAL A 180 8.62 -7.83 4.86
CA VAL A 180 7.64 -8.78 4.35
C VAL A 180 8.32 -9.65 3.30
N GLY A 181 8.48 -10.94 3.59
CA GLY A 181 9.00 -11.91 2.64
C GLY A 181 7.93 -12.29 1.62
N THR A 182 8.31 -12.40 0.35
CA THR A 182 7.40 -12.84 -0.73
C THR A 182 7.24 -14.36 -0.81
N VAL A 183 8.08 -15.11 -0.09
CA VAL A 183 8.10 -16.58 -0.08
C VAL A 183 8.12 -17.10 1.36
N ASN A 184 7.31 -18.11 1.64
CA ASN A 184 7.30 -18.79 2.94
C ASN A 184 8.69 -19.35 3.29
N GLY A 185 9.10 -19.19 4.55
CA GLY A 185 10.40 -19.67 5.02
C GLY A 185 11.59 -18.77 4.65
N THR A 186 11.34 -17.55 4.14
CA THR A 186 12.40 -16.54 3.97
C THR A 186 13.11 -16.30 5.31
N LYS A 187 14.43 -16.56 5.35
CA LYS A 187 15.28 -16.33 6.51
C LYS A 187 15.89 -14.94 6.44
N PHE A 188 16.00 -14.27 7.59
CA PHE A 188 16.59 -12.94 7.71
C PHE A 188 17.82 -13.02 8.62
N GLU A 189 18.99 -12.65 8.09
CA GLU A 189 20.19 -12.45 8.89
C GLU A 189 20.23 -11.00 9.36
N ARG A 190 20.17 -10.76 10.67
CA ARG A 190 19.85 -9.44 11.24
C ARG A 190 21.01 -8.83 12.01
N HIS A 191 21.33 -7.57 11.71
CA HIS A 191 22.31 -6.77 12.45
C HIS A 191 21.74 -5.46 13.08
N THR A 192 20.40 -5.28 13.26
CA THR A 192 19.64 -4.29 14.13
C THR A 192 18.25 -3.90 13.52
N VAL A 193 17.41 -3.08 14.20
CA VAL A 193 15.96 -2.78 13.94
C VAL A 193 15.70 -1.33 13.43
N LEU A 194 14.78 -1.11 12.44
CA LEU A 194 14.34 0.21 11.86
C LEU A 194 12.94 0.25 11.19
N LEU A 195 12.05 1.23 11.38
CA LEU A 195 10.81 1.37 10.56
C LEU A 195 10.96 2.02 9.19
N LEU A 196 10.65 1.23 8.16
CA LEU A 196 10.30 1.66 6.81
C LEU A 196 9.11 0.79 6.36
N LEU A 197 8.00 1.40 5.94
CA LEU A 197 6.89 0.67 5.33
C LEU A 197 7.11 0.64 3.82
N LYS A 198 7.97 -0.26 3.34
CA LYS A 198 8.03 -0.59 1.92
C LYS A 198 7.95 -2.09 1.74
N THR A 199 6.92 -2.55 1.03
CA THR A 199 6.94 -3.85 0.37
C THR A 199 7.83 -3.73 -0.84
N CYS A 200 9.05 -4.22 -0.69
CA CYS A 200 10.08 -4.30 -1.73
C CYS A 200 10.70 -2.95 -2.11
N VAL A 201 12.04 -2.87 -1.97
CA VAL A 201 12.85 -1.73 -2.42
C VAL A 201 13.57 -2.11 -3.71
#